data_AF-G5BI43-F1
#
_entry.id   AF-G5BI43-F1
#
_cell.length_a   1.000
_cell.length_b   1.000
_cell.length_c   1.000
_cell.angle_alpha   90.00
_cell.angle_beta   90.00
_cell.angle_gamma   90.00
#
_symmetry.space_group_name_H-M   'P 1'
#
loop_
_entity.id
_entity.type
_entity.pdbx_description
1 polymer ?
#
loop_
_entity_poly.entity_id
_entity_poly.type
_entity_poly.pdbx_seq_one_letter_code
_entity_poly.pdbx_strand_id
1 'polypeptide(L)' 'MLEDDYRSMIPYQMGDVFISHSQEETQDMLEEAKKNLQEETDALESIVESIQQVLADLKVQLYAKFGRNINLEADEN' A
#
# COMPACT_ATOMS: atom_id res chain seq x y z
N MET A 1 33.58 6.62 -27.66
CA MET A 1 33.23 5.34 -27.02
C MET A 1 32.61 5.54 -25.65
N LEU A 2 33.22 6.29 -24.71
CA LEU A 2 32.57 6.63 -23.42
C LEU A 2 31.35 7.56 -23.56
N GLU A 3 31.35 8.51 -24.50
CA GLU A 3 30.23 9.46 -24.67
C GLU A 3 28.94 8.82 -25.21
N ASP A 4 29.02 7.69 -25.90
CA ASP A 4 27.82 7.01 -26.42
C ASP A 4 27.11 6.19 -25.34
N ASP A 5 27.85 5.66 -24.35
CA ASP A 5 27.26 4.97 -23.18
C ASP A 5 26.44 5.93 -22.30
N TYR A 6 26.86 7.19 -22.14
CA TYR A 6 26.08 8.18 -21.39
C TYR A 6 24.79 8.61 -22.12
N ARG A 7 24.69 8.41 -23.44
CA ARG A 7 23.49 8.76 -24.22
C ARG A 7 22.38 7.72 -24.11
N SER A 8 22.71 6.47 -23.75
CA SER A 8 21.76 5.39 -23.50
C SER A 8 21.34 5.28 -22.03
N MET A 9 21.98 6.04 -21.13
CA MET A 9 21.62 6.08 -19.72
C MET A 9 20.37 6.93 -19.46
N ILE A 10 19.47 6.42 -18.64
CA ILE A 10 18.25 7.07 -18.20
C ILE A 10 18.50 7.74 -16.84
N PRO A 11 18.20 9.04 -16.69
CA PRO A 11 18.27 9.69 -15.39
C PRO A 11 17.07 9.26 -14.54
N TYR A 12 17.33 8.51 -13.47
CA TYR A 12 16.35 8.09 -12.49
C TYR A 12 16.39 8.99 -11.26
N GLN A 13 15.23 9.44 -10.78
CA GLN A 13 15.13 10.33 -9.63
C GLN A 13 15.16 9.54 -8.32
N MET A 14 16.08 9.90 -7.43
CA MET A 14 16.12 9.38 -6.05
C MET A 14 16.14 10.57 -5.09
N GLY A 15 14.98 10.86 -4.49
CA GLY A 15 14.79 12.06 -3.68
C GLY A 15 15.01 13.33 -4.51
N ASP A 16 15.99 14.15 -4.12
CA ASP A 16 16.31 15.42 -4.77
C ASP A 16 17.45 15.31 -5.81
N VAL A 17 17.99 14.12 -6.04
CA VAL A 17 19.09 13.89 -6.99
C VAL A 17 18.69 12.95 -8.12
N PHE A 18 19.35 13.08 -9.27
CA PHE A 18 19.20 12.17 -10.40
C PHE A 18 20.47 11.34 -10.57
N ILE A 19 20.30 10.04 -10.77
CA ILE A 19 21.39 9.10 -11.03
C ILE A 19 21.12 8.46 -12.40
N SER A 20 22.14 8.46 -13.26
CA SER A 20 22.07 7.85 -14.58
C SER A 20 22.27 6.34 -14.48
N HIS A 21 21.26 5.58 -14.91
CA HIS A 21 21.26 4.12 -14.96
C HIS A 21 21.09 3.63 -16.38
N SER A 22 21.42 2.36 -16.66
CA SER A 22 20.97 1.73 -17.90
C SER A 22 19.44 1.59 -17.92
N GLN A 23 18.89 1.35 -19.11
CA GLN A 23 17.45 1.14 -19.25
C GLN A 23 16.96 -0.08 -18.46
N GLU A 24 17.71 -1.17 -18.47
CA GLU A 24 17.39 -2.42 -17.76
C GLU A 24 17.37 -2.17 -16.25
N GLU A 25 18.43 -1.59 -15.69
CA GLU A 25 18.47 -1.25 -14.26
C GLU A 25 17.33 -0.32 -13.84
N THR A 26 17.00 0.68 -14.67
CA THR A 26 15.88 1.59 -14.39
C THR A 26 14.54 0.85 -14.36
N GLN A 27 14.35 -0.11 -15.27
CA GLN A 27 13.13 -0.93 -15.31
C GLN A 27 13.03 -1.83 -14.09
N ASP A 28 14.12 -2.51 -13.72
CA ASP A 28 14.18 -3.38 -12.53
C ASP A 28 13.86 -2.59 -11.25
N MET A 29 14.45 -1.40 -11.08
CA MET A 29 14.18 -0.53 -9.92
C MET A 29 12.72 -0.08 -9.86
N LEU A 30 12.11 0.23 -11.01
CA LEU A 30 10.69 0.57 -11.08
C LEU A 30 9.78 -0.62 -10.77
N GLU A 31 10.13 -1.82 -11.21
CA GLU A 31 9.39 -3.04 -10.91
C GLU A 31 9.46 -3.39 -9.43
N GLU A 32 10.64 -3.28 -8.82
CA GLU A 32 10.83 -3.48 -7.39
C GLU A 32 10.02 -2.47 -6.57
N ALA A 33 10.08 -1.18 -6.92
CA ALA A 33 9.31 -0.14 -6.25
C ALA A 33 7.79 -0.38 -6.34
N LYS A 34 7.30 -0.79 -7.52
CA LYS A 34 5.89 -1.17 -7.71
C LYS A 34 5.50 -2.37 -6.85
N LYS A 35 6.35 -3.39 -6.81
CA LYS A 35 6.10 -4.60 -6.02
C LYS A 35 6.00 -4.26 -4.54
N ASN A 36 6.95 -3.50 -4.01
CA ASN A 36 6.95 -3.09 -2.60
C ASN A 36 5.69 -2.29 -2.24
N LEU A 37 5.26 -1.37 -3.13
CA LEU A 37 4.04 -0.59 -2.93
C LEU A 37 2.78 -1.47 -2.97
N GLN A 38 2.75 -2.49 -3.84
CA GLN A 38 1.64 -3.44 -3.89
C GLN A 38 1.58 -4.26 -2.60
N GLU A 39 2.71 -4.77 -2.12
CA GLU A 39 2.78 -5.53 -0.86
C GLU A 39 2.31 -4.68 0.34
N GLU A 40 2.65 -3.38 0.39
CA GLU A 40 2.16 -2.47 1.42
C GLU A 40 0.65 -2.24 1.31
N THR A 41 0.13 -2.09 0.08
CA THR A 41 -1.32 -1.95 -0.16
C THR A 41 -2.08 -3.18 0.32
N ASP A 42 -1.63 -4.37 -0.07
CA ASP A 42 -2.25 -5.64 0.32
C ASP A 42 -2.22 -5.84 1.84
N ALA A 43 -1.13 -5.44 2.50
CA ALA A 43 -1.02 -5.48 3.96
C ALA A 43 -2.00 -4.53 4.65
N LEU A 44 -2.15 -3.30 4.14
CA LEU A 44 -3.11 -2.33 4.67
C LEU A 44 -4.56 -2.80 4.49
N GLU A 45 -4.90 -3.35 3.32
CA GLU A 45 -6.22 -3.92 3.05
C GLU A 45 -6.53 -5.07 4.03
N SER A 46 -5.57 -5.96 4.25
CA SER A 46 -5.73 -7.06 5.22
C SER A 46 -5.97 -6.56 6.65
N ILE A 47 -5.29 -5.48 7.07
CA ILE A 47 -5.51 -4.86 8.38
C ILE A 47 -6.92 -4.28 8.48
N VAL A 48 -7.39 -3.61 7.42
CA VAL A 48 -8.75 -3.05 7.38
C VAL A 48 -9.79 -4.16 7.51
N GLU A 49 -9.66 -5.25 6.76
CA GLU A 49 -10.55 -6.41 6.86
C GLU A 49 -10.55 -7.03 8.27
N SER A 50 -9.37 -7.17 8.88
CA SER A 50 -9.24 -7.69 10.24
C SER A 50 -9.96 -6.81 11.27
N ILE A 51 -9.80 -5.48 11.17
CA ILE A 51 -10.47 -4.52 12.05
C ILE A 51 -11.98 -4.59 11.86
N GLN A 52 -12.46 -4.67 10.61
CA GLN A 52 -13.89 -4.78 10.30
C GLN A 52 -14.48 -6.07 10.89
N GLN A 53 -13.76 -7.20 10.80
CA GLN A 53 -14.21 -8.46 11.40
C GLN A 53 -14.32 -8.36 12.92
N VAL A 54 -13.30 -7.79 13.58
CA VAL A 54 -13.31 -7.59 15.04
C VAL A 54 -14.45 -6.66 15.46
N LEU A 55 -14.71 -5.60 14.69
CA LEU A 55 -15.82 -4.69 14.92
C LEU A 55 -17.18 -5.39 14.80
N ALA A 56 -17.37 -6.20 13.76
CA ALA A 56 -18.59 -6.98 13.57
C ALA A 56 -18.83 -7.95 14.74
N ASP A 57 -17.80 -8.68 15.15
CA ASP A 57 -17.89 -9.61 16.29
C ASP A 57 -18.22 -8.87 17.59
N LEU A 58 -17.63 -7.68 17.80
CA LEU A 58 -17.90 -6.85 18.97
C LEU A 58 -19.34 -6.30 18.95
N LYS A 59 -19.86 -5.85 17.79
CA LYS A 59 -21.27 -5.45 17.65
C LYS A 59 -22.20 -6.58 18.08
N VAL A 60 -21.95 -7.82 17.61
CA VAL A 60 -22.74 -9.00 17.98
C VAL A 60 -22.70 -9.25 19.50
N GLN A 61 -21.52 -9.20 20.10
CA GLN A 61 -21.35 -9.39 21.55
C GLN A 61 -22.08 -8.33 22.37
N LEU A 62 -22.02 -7.06 21.94
CA LEU A 62 -22.71 -5.97 22.61
C LEU A 62 -24.23 -6.10 22.48
N TYR A 63 -24.75 -6.45 21.31
CA TYR A 63 -26.18 -6.72 21.14
C TYR A 63 -26.65 -7.93 21.94
N ALA A 64 -25.83 -8.99 22.06
CA ALA A 64 -26.17 -10.13 22.91
C ALA A 64 -26.27 -9.76 24.39
N LYS A 65 -25.44 -8.81 24.87
CA LYS A 65 -25.40 -8.38 26.27
C LYS A 65 -26.42 -7.30 26.62
N PHE A 66 -26.60 -6.32 25.74
CA PHE A 66 -27.40 -5.12 26.01
C PHE A 66 -28.73 -5.09 25.24
N GLY A 67 -28.90 -5.94 24.23
CA GLY A 67 -30.14 -6.07 23.47
C GLY A 67 -30.55 -4.74 22.81
N ARG A 68 -31.83 -4.38 22.95
CA ARG A 68 -32.43 -3.17 22.37
C ARG A 68 -32.12 -1.87 23.14
N ASN A 69 -31.31 -1.93 24.19
CA ASN A 69 -30.96 -0.74 24.99
C ASN A 69 -29.86 0.11 24.33
N ILE A 70 -29.27 -0.36 23.24
CA ILE A 70 -28.23 0.32 22.46
C ILE A 70 -28.57 0.30 20.97
N ASN A 71 -28.09 1.28 20.21
CA ASN A 71 -28.17 1.31 18.75
C ASN A 71 -26.76 1.56 18.18
N LEU A 72 -26.17 0.57 17.53
CA LEU A 72 -24.81 0.58 16.99
C LEU A 72 -24.76 0.78 15.46
N GLU A 73 -25.92 0.95 14.81
CA GLU A 73 -26.03 1.12 13.35
C GLU A 73 -26.07 2.59 12.90
N ALA A 74 -25.76 3.53 13.80
CA ALA A 74 -25.73 4.96 13.48
C ALA A 74 -24.52 5.36 12.61
N ASP A 75 -23.47 4.52 12.57
CA ASP A 75 -22.19 4.81 11.92
C ASP A 75 -22.03 4.19 10.52
N GLU A 76 -23.07 3.55 9.94
CA GLU A 76 -23.00 2.89 8.62
C GLU A 76 -23.32 3.82 7.42
N ASN A 77 -22.92 5.10 7.46
CA ASN A 77 -23.07 6.05 6.34
C ASN A 77 -21.79 6.25 5.54
#